data_AF-A0A246JWU2-F1
#
_entry.id   AF-A0A246JWU2-F1
#
_cell.length_a   1.000
_cell.length_b   1.000
_cell.length_c   1.000
_cell.angle_alpha   90.00
_cell.angle_beta   90.00
_cell.angle_gamma   90.00
#
_symmetry.space_group_name_H-M   'P 1'
#
loop_
_entity.id
_entity.type
_entity.pdbx_description
1 polymer ?
#
loop_
_entity_poly.entity_id
_entity_poly.type
_entity_poly.pdbx_seq_one_letter_code
_entity_poly.pdbx_strand_id
1 'polypeptide(L)' 'MIRVDTTLIADALLTAPGWARVGITEPSEHLRRDAAEELARAVAASLADDDETLDHSDQLALAL' A
#
# COMPACT_ATOMS: atom_id res chain seq x y z
N MET A 1 -11.24 -11.34 -12.09
CA MET A 1 -10.70 -11.35 -10.72
C MET A 1 -9.49 -10.45 -10.73
N ILE A 2 -9.45 -9.41 -9.90
CA ILE A 2 -8.30 -8.49 -9.84
C ILE A 2 -7.13 -9.26 -9.24
N ARG A 3 -5.99 -9.28 -9.94
CA ARG A 3 -4.76 -9.89 -9.42
C ARG A 3 -4.08 -8.86 -8.56
N VAL A 4 -3.99 -9.15 -7.26
CA VAL A 4 -3.32 -8.30 -6.29
C VAL A 4 -1.84 -8.68 -6.26
N ASP A 5 -0.94 -7.74 -6.46
CA ASP A 5 0.50 -7.98 -6.31
C ASP A 5 0.84 -8.09 -4.83
N THR A 6 1.19 -9.30 -4.40
CA THR A 6 1.55 -9.58 -3.00
C THR A 6 2.90 -9.00 -2.60
N THR A 7 3.80 -8.76 -3.56
CA THR A 7 5.10 -8.11 -3.32
C THR A 7 4.87 -6.65 -2.94
N LEU A 8 4.05 -5.96 -3.74
CA LEU A 8 3.67 -4.57 -3.48
C LEU A 8 3.00 -4.41 -2.10
N ILE A 9 2.09 -5.33 -1.75
CA ILE A 9 1.48 -5.32 -0.42
C ILE A 9 2.52 -5.52 0.68
N ALA A 10 3.45 -6.46 0.52
CA ALA A 10 4.49 -6.70 1.51
C ALA A 10 5.37 -5.45 1.71
N ASP A 11 5.74 -4.77 0.62
CA ASP A 11 6.53 -3.54 0.66
C ASP A 11 5.75 -2.39 1.32
N ALA A 12 4.47 -2.23 1.00
CA ALA A 12 3.59 -1.26 1.64
C ALA A 12 3.48 -1.50 3.16
N LEU A 13 3.35 -2.75 3.58
CA LEU A 13 3.32 -3.10 5.00
C LEU A 13 4.65 -2.79 5.70
N LEU A 14 5.79 -3.04 5.04
CA LEU A 14 7.13 -2.79 5.61
C LEU A 14 7.48 -1.29 5.68
N THR A 15 6.93 -0.49 4.77
CA THR A 15 7.14 0.96 4.71
C THR A 15 6.14 1.76 5.55
N ALA A 16 5.01 1.15 5.95
CA ALA A 16 4.04 1.77 6.84
C ALA A 16 4.67 2.27 8.16
N PRO A 17 4.08 3.30 8.79
CA PRO A 17 4.56 3.82 10.06
C PRO A 17 4.78 2.72 11.11
N GLY A 18 5.92 2.77 11.81
CA GLY A 18 6.31 1.72 12.76
C GLY A 18 5.28 1.49 13.87
N TRP A 19 4.59 2.55 14.30
CA TRP A 19 3.52 2.46 15.30
C TRP A 19 2.35 1.59 14.81
N ALA A 20 1.98 1.65 13.53
CA ALA A 20 0.86 0.92 12.96
C ALA A 20 1.18 -0.58 12.85
N ARG A 21 2.42 -0.91 12.46
CA ARG A 21 2.89 -2.31 12.43
C ARG A 21 2.86 -2.98 13.80
N VAL A 22 3.25 -2.26 14.86
CA VAL A 22 3.19 -2.77 16.24
C VAL A 22 1.74 -2.79 16.73
N GLY A 23 0.97 -1.74 16.42
CA GLY A 23 -0.38 -1.52 16.89
C GLY A 23 -1.39 -2.57 16.45
N ILE A 24 -1.16 -3.34 15.39
CA ILE A 24 -2.10 -4.41 14.99
C ILE A 24 -2.23 -5.53 16.04
N THR A 25 -1.27 -5.61 16.97
CA THR A 25 -1.27 -6.56 18.09
C THR A 25 -1.63 -5.93 19.45
N GLU A 26 -1.98 -4.64 19.48
CA GLU A 26 -2.29 -3.93 20.72
C GLU A 26 -3.49 -4.57 21.45
N PRO A 27 -3.40 -4.82 22.78
CA PRO A 27 -4.54 -5.28 23.57
C PRO A 27 -5.73 -4.33 23.49
N SER A 28 -5.47 -3.03 23.42
CA SER A 28 -6.50 -2.01 23.27
C SER A 28 -7.18 -2.08 21.89
N GLU A 29 -8.50 -2.30 21.85
CA GLU A 29 -9.24 -2.41 20.59
C GLU A 29 -9.16 -1.13 19.75
N HIS A 30 -9.26 0.05 20.38
CA HIS A 30 -9.23 1.32 19.65
C HIS A 30 -7.86 1.53 19.00
N LEU A 31 -6.76 1.30 19.72
CA LEU A 31 -5.41 1.42 19.16
C LEU A 31 -5.17 0.41 18.04
N ARG A 32 -5.68 -0.81 18.19
CA ARG A 32 -5.58 -1.84 17.16
C ARG A 32 -6.33 -1.46 15.89
N ARG A 33 -7.51 -0.84 16.02
CA ARG A 33 -8.30 -0.34 14.90
C ARG A 33 -7.58 0.83 14.21
N ASP A 34 -7.08 1.80 14.97
CA ASP A 34 -6.33 2.94 14.42
C ASP A 34 -5.11 2.47 13.62
N ALA A 35 -4.39 1.48 14.15
CA ALA A 35 -3.27 0.85 13.47
C ALA A 35 -3.67 0.11 12.19
N ALA A 36 -4.79 -0.64 12.22
CA ALA A 36 -5.31 -1.33 11.06
C ALA A 36 -5.71 -0.35 9.93
N GLU A 37 -6.34 0.77 10.29
CA GLU A 37 -6.70 1.80 9.32
C GLU A 37 -5.47 2.46 8.71
N GLU A 38 -4.42 2.72 9.50
CA GLU A 38 -3.18 3.27 8.95
C GLU A 38 -2.47 2.29 8.02
N LEU A 39 -2.42 1.00 8.37
CA LEU A 39 -1.90 -0.02 7.46
C LEU A 39 -2.71 -0.09 6.17
N ALA A 40 -4.04 0.02 6.26
CA ALA A 40 -4.90 0.05 5.08
C ALA A 40 -4.63 1.27 4.19
N ARG A 41 -4.41 2.45 4.77
CA ARG A 41 -4.03 3.66 4.02
C ARG A 41 -2.69 3.48 3.31
N ALA A 42 -1.70 2.90 3.99
CA ALA A 42 -0.38 2.65 3.40
C ALA A 42 -0.47 1.69 2.19
N VAL A 43 -1.21 0.59 2.33
CA VAL A 43 -1.45 -0.35 1.23
C VAL A 43 -2.21 0.30 0.07
N ALA A 44 -3.25 1.09 0.37
CA ALA A 44 -4.01 1.79 -0.67
C ALA A 44 -3.15 2.84 -1.41
N ALA A 45 -2.27 3.55 -0.72
CA ALA A 45 -1.35 4.50 -1.34
C ALA A 45 -0.39 3.80 -2.31
N SER A 46 0.26 2.71 -1.89
CA SER A 46 1.17 1.97 -2.78
C SER A 46 0.46 1.36 -3.99
N LEU A 47 -0.78 0.89 -3.82
CA LEU A 47 -1.60 0.37 -4.93
C LEU A 47 -1.98 1.47 -5.94
N ALA A 48 -2.24 2.69 -5.47
CA ALA A 48 -2.53 3.83 -6.34
C ALA A 48 -1.27 4.28 -7.11
N ASP A 49 -0.11 4.33 -6.45
CA ASP A 49 1.17 4.67 -7.07
C ASP A 49 1.55 3.66 -8.18
N ASP A 50 1.33 2.37 -7.95
CA ASP A 50 1.58 1.32 -8.96
C ASP A 50 0.66 1.48 -10.18
N ASP A 51 -0.62 1.81 -9.99
CA ASP A 51 -1.57 2.05 -11.08
C ASP A 51 -1.13 3.25 -11.95
N GLU A 52 -0.64 4.33 -11.32
CA GLU A 52 -0.05 5.46 -12.04
C GLU A 52 1.18 5.03 -12.85
N THR A 53 2.06 4.16 -12.33
CA THR A 53 3.23 3.68 -13.11
C THR A 53 2.86 2.82 -14.32
N LEU A 54 1.75 2.09 -14.28
CA LEU A 54 1.25 1.31 -15.42
C LEU A 54 0.65 2.19 -16.52
N ASP A 55 0.00 3.31 -16.16
CA ASP A 55 -0.54 4.30 -17.12
C ASP A 55 0.56 5.06 -17.90
N HIS A 56 1.81 5.03 -17.42
CA HIS A 56 2.95 5.57 -18.15
C HIS A 56 3.48 4.64 -19.25
N SER A 57 2.97 3.41 -19.37
CA SER A 57 3.35 2.46 -20.44
C SER A 57 2.80 2.87 -21.82
N ASP A 58 1.77 3.72 -21.85
CA ASP A 58 1.17 4.29 -23.07
C ASP A 58 1.84 5.61 -23.50
N GLN A 59 2.89 6.07 -22.79
CA GLN A 59 3.73 7.16 -23.27
C GLN A 59 4.54 6.70 -24.48
N LEU A 60 3.99 7.00 -25.67
CA LEU A 60 4.56 6.80 -27.00
C LEU A 60 6.08 7.00 -27.02
N ALA A 61 6.81 5.92 -27.24
CA ALA A 61 8.16 6.00 -27.77
C ALA A 61 8.08 6.62 -29.18
N LEU A 62 8.61 7.83 -29.26
CA LEU A 62 8.72 8.77 -30.38
C LEU A 62 8.97 8.14 -31.76
N ALA A 63 8.34 8.69 -32.81
CA ALA A 63 8.89 8.65 -34.17
C ALA A 63 9.25 10.08 -34.60
N LEU A 64 10.54 10.41 -34.51
CA LEU A 64 11.19 11.53 -35.21
C LEU A 64 11.51 11.12 -36.65
#